data_AF-A0A239ACR1-F1
#
_entry.id   AF-A0A239ACR1-F1
#
_cell.length_a   1.000
_cell.length_b   1.000
_cell.length_c   1.000
_cell.angle_alpha   90.00
_cell.angle_beta   90.00
_cell.angle_gamma   90.00
#
_symmetry.space_group_name_H-M   'P 1'
#
loop_
_entity.id
_entity.type
_entity.pdbx_description
1 polymer ?
#
loop_
_entity_poly.entity_id
_entity_poly.type
_entity_poly.pdbx_seq_one_letter_code
_entity_poly.pdbx_strand_id
1 'polypeptide(L)' 'MDLAIFDSYLSYKYCYRIDQRRTHLVFRNLKNGQITSVPRYSTLDQYIMYHACRELGIPMPEEYREFEEKMNKIA' A
#
# COMPACT_ATOMS: atom_id res chain seq x y z
N MET A 1 5.59 3.78 -8.39
CA MET A 1 4.94 5.04 -7.94
C MET A 1 5.83 5.73 -6.91
N ASP A 2 5.87 7.07 -6.88
CA ASP A 2 6.52 7.79 -5.78
C ASP A 2 5.82 7.54 -4.45
N LEU A 3 6.59 7.41 -3.38
CA LEU A 3 6.06 7.13 -2.03
C LEU A 3 5.04 8.17 -1.58
N ALA A 4 5.24 9.45 -1.92
CA ALA A 4 4.30 10.52 -1.57
C ALA A 4 2.93 10.39 -2.28
N ILE A 5 2.94 9.93 -3.54
CA ILE A 5 1.70 9.66 -4.29
C ILE A 5 0.99 8.45 -3.68
N PHE A 6 1.75 7.40 -3.36
CA PHE A 6 1.19 6.21 -2.73
C PHE A 6 0.62 6.49 -1.33
N ASP A 7 1.29 7.30 -0.52
CA ASP A 7 0.83 7.79 0.79
C ASP A 7 -0.51 8.55 0.69
N SER A 8 -0.65 9.40 -0.35
CA SER A 8 -1.89 10.10 -0.64
C SER A 8 -3.01 9.14 -1.05
N TYR A 9 -2.68 8.13 -1.86
CA TYR A 9 -3.60 7.06 -2.25
C TYR A 9 -4.10 6.26 -1.02
N LEU A 10 -3.19 5.85 -0.14
CA LEU A 10 -3.54 5.15 1.10
C LEU A 10 -4.49 5.98 1.97
N SER A 11 -4.21 7.28 2.12
CA SER A 11 -5.06 8.21 2.86
C SER A 11 -6.47 8.29 2.27
N TYR A 12 -6.59 8.40 0.93
CA TYR A 12 -7.86 8.36 0.22
C TYR A 12 -8.63 7.04 0.45
N LYS A 13 -7.92 5.93 0.66
CA LYS A 13 -8.47 4.61 1.02
C LYS A 13 -8.62 4.40 2.53
N TYR A 14 -8.65 5.46 3.34
CA TYR A 14 -8.82 5.41 4.80
C TYR A 14 -7.70 4.66 5.53
N CYS A 15 -6.53 4.58 4.92
CA CYS A 15 -5.32 3.99 5.49
C CYS A 15 -4.35 5.10 5.88
N TYR A 16 -4.10 5.27 7.17
CA TYR A 16 -3.32 6.39 7.71
C TYR A 16 -2.03 5.90 8.35
N ARG A 17 -1.00 6.75 8.28
CA ARG A 17 0.27 6.49 8.96
C ARG A 17 0.09 6.56 10.48
N ILE A 18 0.56 5.54 11.18
CA ILE A 18 0.49 5.45 12.64
C ILE A 18 1.87 5.42 13.32
N ASP A 19 2.93 5.08 12.58
CA ASP A 19 4.31 5.08 13.05
C ASP A 19 5.26 5.37 11.87
N GLN A 20 6.41 5.97 12.18
CA GLN A 20 7.49 6.23 11.23
C GLN A 20 8.82 5.76 11.81
N ARG A 21 9.40 4.76 11.17
CA ARG A 21 10.72 4.23 11.49
C ARG A 21 11.75 4.74 10.50
N ARG A 22 13.03 4.48 10.79
CA ARG A 22 14.15 4.91 9.93
C ARG A 22 14.02 4.39 8.50
N THR A 23 13.58 3.14 8.35
CA THR A 23 13.55 2.41 7.07
C THR A 23 12.15 2.10 6.55
N HIS A 24 11.11 2.26 7.37
CA HIS A 24 9.74 1.87 7.03
C HIS A 24 8.72 2.85 7.61
N LEU A 25 7.56 2.94 6.95
CA LEU A 25 6.37 3.64 7.40
C LEU A 25 5.29 2.61 7.75
N VAL A 26 4.57 2.80 8.85
CA VAL A 26 3.50 1.88 9.28
C VAL A 26 2.15 2.52 9.04
N PHE A 27 1.26 1.80 8.38
CA PHE A 27 -0.08 2.24 8.01
C PHE A 27 -1.13 1.36 8.64
N ARG A 28 -2.27 1.97 9.02
CA ARG A 28 -3.45 1.27 9.51
C ARG A 28 -4.68 1.67 8.71
N ASN A 29 -5.43 0.69 8.24
CA ASN A 29 -6.76 0.90 7.68
C ASN A 29 -7.76 1.10 8.82
N LEU A 30 -8.40 2.28 8.86
CA LEU A 30 -9.36 2.63 9.92
C LEU A 30 -10.69 1.88 9.80
N LYS A 31 -11.03 1.30 8.64
CA LYS A 31 -12.30 0.60 8.42
C LYS A 31 -12.27 -0.84 8.91
N ASN A 32 -11.14 -1.54 8.74
CA ASN A 32 -11.02 -2.97 9.10
C ASN A 32 -9.94 -3.24 10.17
N GLY A 33 -9.18 -2.22 10.57
CA GLY A 33 -8.15 -2.33 11.58
C GLY A 33 -6.83 -2.97 11.12
N GLN A 34 -6.72 -3.39 9.86
CA GLN A 34 -5.51 -4.02 9.31
C GLN A 34 -4.32 -3.05 9.27
N ILE A 35 -3.11 -3.60 9.39
CA ILE A 35 -1.86 -2.85 9.49
C ILE A 35 -0.86 -3.43 8.49
N THR A 36 -0.10 -2.55 7.83
CA THR A 36 1.05 -2.94 6.99
C THR A 36 2.23 -2.02 7.22
N SER A 37 3.43 -2.44 6.80
CA SER A 37 4.64 -1.63 6.78
C SER A 37 5.17 -1.48 5.37
N VAL A 38 5.44 -0.26 4.95
CA VAL A 38 5.96 0.08 3.61
C VAL A 38 7.39 0.60 3.73
N PRO A 39 8.37 0.11 2.96
CA PRO A 39 9.72 0.65 2.93
C PRO A 39 9.73 2.15 2.58
N ARG A 40 10.61 2.90 3.23
CA ARG A 40 10.74 4.35 3.02
C ARG A 40 11.71 4.67 1.87
N TYR A 41 11.41 4.14 0.69
CA TYR A 41 12.13 4.46 -0.56
C TYR A 41 11.43 5.59 -1.31
N SER A 42 12.16 6.36 -2.12
CA SER A 42 11.55 7.43 -2.92
C SER A 42 10.49 6.90 -3.88
N THR A 43 10.76 5.73 -4.46
CA THR A 43 9.89 5.08 -5.43
C THR A 43 9.62 3.64 -4.99
N LEU A 44 8.34 3.25 -5.04
CA LEU A 44 7.87 1.91 -4.75
C LEU A 44 7.59 1.16 -6.04
N ASP A 45 8.01 -0.11 -6.08
CA ASP A 45 7.64 -1.04 -7.15
C ASP A 45 6.22 -1.61 -6.94
N GLN A 46 5.70 -2.24 -8.00
CA GLN A 46 4.34 -2.78 -8.02
C GLN A 46 4.13 -3.92 -7.02
N TYR A 47 5.17 -4.69 -6.70
CA TYR A 47 5.08 -5.80 -5.75
C TYR A 47 4.91 -5.30 -4.32
N ILE A 48 5.73 -4.32 -3.91
CA ILE A 48 5.61 -3.67 -2.60
C ILE A 48 4.21 -3.07 -2.44
N MET A 49 3.73 -2.36 -3.46
CA MET A 49 2.39 -1.76 -3.43
C MET A 49 1.30 -2.82 -3.36
N TYR A 50 1.42 -3.92 -4.12
CA TYR A 50 0.45 -5.03 -4.08
C TYR A 50 0.34 -5.65 -2.70
N HIS A 51 1.49 -6.00 -2.09
CA HIS A 51 1.50 -6.58 -0.75
C HIS A 51 0.89 -5.62 0.29
N ALA A 52 1.27 -4.34 0.25
CA ALA A 52 0.71 -3.35 1.16
C ALA A 52 -0.81 -3.19 1.00
N CYS A 53 -1.31 -3.09 -0.25
CA CYS A 53 -2.75 -2.96 -0.51
C CYS A 53 -3.52 -4.21 -0.08
N ARG A 54 -2.98 -5.41 -0.37
CA ARG A 54 -3.58 -6.69 0.02
C ARG A 54 -3.65 -6.84 1.54
N GLU A 55 -2.58 -6.53 2.26
CA GLU A 55 -2.56 -6.58 3.73
C GLU A 55 -3.51 -5.57 4.36
N LEU A 56 -3.68 -4.39 3.75
CA LEU A 56 -4.64 -3.38 4.17
C LEU A 56 -6.08 -3.68 3.73
N GLY A 57 -6.30 -4.68 2.89
CA GLY A 57 -7.63 -5.04 2.38
C GLY A 57 -8.24 -3.97 1.50
N ILE A 58 -7.42 -3.30 0.68
CA ILE A 58 -7.84 -2.28 -0.30
C ILE A 58 -7.37 -2.69 -1.70
N PRO A 59 -8.05 -2.23 -2.77
CA PRO A 59 -7.55 -2.44 -4.13
C PRO A 59 -6.22 -1.72 -4.36
N MET A 60 -5.49 -2.10 -5.39
CA MET A 60 -4.36 -1.30 -5.87
C MET A 60 -4.82 0.01 -6.55
N PRO A 61 -3.94 1.02 -6.70
CA PRO A 61 -4.20 2.15 -7.59
C PRO A 61 -4.60 1.68 -8.99
N GLU A 62 -5.52 2.38 -9.65
CA GLU A 62 -6.13 1.93 -10.93
C GLU A 62 -5.07 1.66 -12.02
N GLU A 63 -4.00 2.44 -12.05
CA GLU A 63 -2.86 2.27 -12.98
C GLU A 63 -2.14 0.91 -12.84
N TYR A 64 -2.34 0.19 -11.73
CA TYR A 64 -1.78 -1.14 -11.46
C TYR A 64 -2.83 -2.26 -11.41
N ARG A 65 -4.05 -2.00 -11.86
CA ARG A 65 -5.14 -2.98 -11.83
C ARG A 65 -4.82 -4.27 -12.58
N GLU A 66 -4.22 -4.17 -13.77
CA GLU A 66 -3.80 -5.35 -14.53
C GLU A 66 -2.76 -6.20 -13.78
N PHE A 67 -1.88 -5.56 -13.00
CA PHE A 67 -0.91 -6.25 -12.17
C PHE A 67 -1.60 -6.97 -11.01
N GLU A 68 -2.51 -6.30 -10.32
CA GLU A 68 -3.33 -6.88 -9.25
C GLU A 68 -4.09 -8.13 -9.73
N GLU A 69 -4.76 -8.04 -10.88
CA GLU A 69 -5.49 -9.17 -11.47
C GLU A 69 -4.57 -10.34 -11.84
N LYS A 70 -3.36 -10.07 -12.36
CA LYS A 70 -2.36 -11.11 -12.64
C LYS A 70 -1.90 -11.80 -11.35
N MET A 71 -1.59 -11.03 -10.31
CA MET A 71 -1.13 -11.58 -9.03
C MET A 71 -2.21 -12.41 -8.32
N ASN A 72 -3.47 -11.96 -8.36
CA ASN A 72 -4.59 -12.66 -7.74
C ASN A 72 -4.97 -13.97 -8.45
N LYS A 73 -4.56 -14.17 -9.71
CA LYS A 73 -4.72 -15.46 -10.42
C LYS A 73 -3.67 -16.49 -10.02
N ILE A 74 -2.57 -16.05 -9.42
CA ILE A 74 -1.42 -16.90 -9.06
C ILE A 74 -1.47 -17.27 -7.56
N ALA A 75 -2.18 -16.49 -6.74
CA ALA A 75 -2.33 -16.67 -5.29
C ALA A 75 -3.46 -17.63 -4.93
#